data_AF-A0A8T3QP79-F1
#
_entry.id   AF-A0A8T3QP79-F1
#
_cell.length_a   1.000
_cell.length_b   1.000
_cell.length_c   1.000
_cell.angle_alpha   90.00
_cell.angle_beta   90.00
_cell.angle_gamma   90.00
#
_symmetry.space_group_name_H-M   'P 1'
#
loop_
_entity.id
_entity.type
_entity.pdbx_description
1 polymer ?
#
loop_
_entity_poly.entity_id
_entity_poly.type
_entity_poly.pdbx_seq_one_letter_code
_entity_poly.pdbx_strand_id
1 'polypeptide(L)'
;MADERCAVATRSRAAADSAHDTFRSAQRTHDELAARAATASAAVDPLSVRSAKEAAQRTFHEARAAAQTRDDVEAGARTWLAAINQINQDTRQASQAAERDRTAAAALGADLERLTLEADAARISAERADEACVGAREAVADCDEARVLDEARAAAQPRPPDDTGRIDRIAAATPDPGDEFEFATPMASREAQDAPIVRILRGDRDAMQRAVARLAGDDPEARRLWQTHLSNLAEALIARAIEATAFDFPTDHVFWGPFSQSQNRDIAAALASIGYRFDGFGGWVDERVPGQRDLAMAVGYAGLDPMRIRHWPTEAETRELLRDVRVAADEYVAGAAGGLSLGEMVTVLGRRADALTELWNAWGTVRPILLEAN
;
A
#
# COMPACT_ATOMS: atom_id res chain seq x y z
N MET A 1 -10.73 -65.30 -15.93
CA MET A 1 -10.25 -64.98 -14.57
C MET A 1 -8.92 -64.22 -14.58
N ALA A 2 -7.80 -64.83 -14.99
CA ALA A 2 -6.49 -64.16 -14.97
C ALA A 2 -6.44 -62.91 -15.87
N ASP A 3 -6.88 -63.02 -17.13
CA ASP A 3 -6.88 -61.90 -18.07
C ASP A 3 -7.73 -60.72 -17.58
N GLU A 4 -8.88 -61.00 -16.94
CA GLU A 4 -9.77 -59.97 -16.39
C GLU A 4 -9.09 -59.21 -15.25
N ARG A 5 -8.36 -59.91 -14.35
CA ARG A 5 -7.58 -59.27 -13.28
C ARG A 5 -6.41 -58.46 -13.83
N CYS A 6 -5.71 -58.96 -14.85
CA CYS A 6 -4.63 -58.20 -15.50
C CYS A 6 -5.15 -57.01 -16.33
N ALA A 7 -6.37 -57.08 -16.86
CA ALA A 7 -7.07 -55.95 -17.45
C ALA A 7 -7.54 -54.93 -16.40
N VAL A 8 -7.92 -55.36 -15.18
CA VAL A 8 -8.11 -54.45 -14.03
C VAL A 8 -6.78 -53.77 -13.68
N ALA A 9 -5.69 -54.52 -13.48
CA ALA A 9 -4.37 -53.97 -13.15
C ALA A 9 -3.91 -52.89 -14.13
N THR A 10 -4.11 -53.13 -15.42
CA THR A 10 -3.76 -52.17 -16.48
C THR A 10 -4.61 -50.89 -16.41
N ARG A 11 -5.91 -50.99 -16.07
CA ARG A 11 -6.75 -49.81 -15.84
C ARG A 11 -6.39 -49.08 -14.55
N SER A 12 -6.06 -49.81 -13.47
CA SER A 12 -5.66 -49.20 -12.19
C SER A 12 -4.34 -48.42 -12.32
N ARG A 13 -3.36 -48.93 -13.08
CA ARG A 13 -2.13 -48.18 -13.40
C ARG A 13 -2.44 -46.88 -14.14
N ALA A 14 -3.18 -46.94 -15.24
CA ALA A 14 -3.56 -45.74 -16.00
C ALA A 14 -4.34 -44.71 -15.16
N ALA A 15 -5.15 -45.16 -14.19
CA ALA A 15 -5.81 -44.28 -13.23
C ALA A 15 -4.83 -43.65 -12.22
N ALA A 16 -3.83 -44.40 -11.73
CA ALA A 16 -2.77 -43.88 -10.86
C ALA A 16 -1.87 -42.86 -11.59
N ASP A 17 -1.48 -43.15 -12.83
CA ASP A 17 -0.72 -42.24 -13.69
C ASP A 17 -1.49 -40.92 -13.89
N SER A 18 -2.78 -41.01 -14.28
CA SER A 18 -3.65 -39.85 -14.47
C SER A 18 -3.88 -39.04 -13.18
N ALA A 19 -3.96 -39.69 -12.02
CA ALA A 19 -4.07 -39.01 -10.74
C ALA A 19 -2.75 -38.29 -10.36
N HIS A 20 -1.60 -38.93 -10.62
CA HIS A 20 -0.30 -38.31 -10.40
C HIS A 20 -0.08 -37.09 -11.31
N ASP A 21 -0.39 -37.19 -12.60
CA ASP A 21 -0.28 -36.06 -13.54
C ASP A 21 -1.19 -34.89 -13.16
N THR A 22 -2.41 -35.18 -12.69
CA THR A 22 -3.35 -34.17 -12.18
C THR A 22 -2.77 -33.44 -10.97
N PHE A 23 -2.29 -34.18 -9.97
CA PHE A 23 -1.61 -33.64 -8.79
C PHE A 23 -0.39 -32.80 -9.18
N ARG A 24 0.48 -33.30 -10.07
CA ARG A 24 1.68 -32.59 -10.53
C ARG A 24 1.37 -31.33 -11.33
N SER A 25 0.25 -31.30 -12.05
CA SER A 25 -0.17 -30.08 -12.75
C SER A 25 -0.68 -29.02 -11.77
N ALA A 26 -1.54 -29.41 -10.82
CA ALA A 26 -1.97 -28.51 -9.75
C ALA A 26 -0.78 -27.97 -8.94
N GLN A 27 0.23 -28.81 -8.66
CA GLN A 27 1.44 -28.42 -7.91
C GLN A 27 2.22 -27.33 -8.64
N ARG A 28 2.46 -27.49 -9.95
CA ARG A 28 3.13 -26.46 -10.76
C ARG A 28 2.35 -25.14 -10.75
N THR A 29 1.03 -25.18 -10.96
CA THR A 29 0.18 -23.97 -10.96
C THR A 29 0.16 -23.27 -9.59
N HIS A 30 0.15 -24.02 -8.49
CA HIS A 30 0.29 -23.48 -7.14
C HIS A 30 1.66 -22.78 -6.96
N ASP A 31 2.75 -23.43 -7.33
CA ASP A 31 4.10 -22.91 -7.13
C ASP A 31 4.37 -21.69 -8.03
N GLU A 32 3.82 -21.66 -9.25
CA GLU A 32 3.81 -20.50 -10.16
C GLU A 32 3.02 -19.31 -9.57
N LEU A 33 1.85 -19.56 -8.95
CA LEU A 33 1.07 -18.53 -8.26
C LEU A 33 1.81 -17.99 -7.03
N ALA A 34 2.41 -18.85 -6.22
CA ALA A 34 3.22 -18.45 -5.07
C ALA A 34 4.45 -17.62 -5.49
N ALA A 35 5.13 -18.00 -6.57
CA ALA A 35 6.25 -17.24 -7.12
C ALA A 35 5.81 -15.85 -7.64
N ARG A 36 4.70 -15.76 -8.39
CA ARG A 36 4.15 -14.47 -8.86
C ARG A 36 3.70 -13.58 -7.70
N ALA A 37 3.03 -14.14 -6.70
CA ALA A 37 2.68 -13.44 -5.47
C ALA A 37 3.90 -12.87 -4.74
N ALA A 38 4.99 -13.63 -4.63
CA ALA A 38 6.23 -13.17 -4.00
C ALA A 38 6.89 -12.04 -4.81
N THR A 39 6.96 -12.16 -6.13
CA THR A 39 7.48 -11.10 -7.02
C THR A 39 6.65 -9.82 -6.94
N ALA A 40 5.32 -9.93 -6.96
CA ALA A 40 4.41 -8.79 -6.80
C ALA A 40 4.54 -8.14 -5.41
N SER A 41 4.73 -8.94 -4.35
CA SER A 41 4.95 -8.43 -2.99
C SER A 41 6.26 -7.63 -2.87
N ALA A 42 7.33 -8.06 -3.56
CA ALA A 42 8.60 -7.33 -3.58
C ALA A 42 8.50 -5.95 -4.27
N ALA A 43 7.60 -5.79 -5.24
CA ALA A 43 7.32 -4.50 -5.87
C ALA A 43 6.52 -3.53 -4.96
N VAL A 44 5.97 -4.00 -3.85
CA VAL A 44 5.22 -3.21 -2.85
C VAL A 44 6.11 -2.87 -1.63
N ASP A 45 7.39 -3.25 -1.63
CA ASP A 45 8.32 -2.95 -0.53
C ASP A 45 8.36 -1.44 -0.17
N PRO A 46 8.03 -1.05 1.08
CA PRO A 46 8.06 0.35 1.52
C PRO A 46 9.42 1.05 1.42
N LEU A 47 10.55 0.33 1.33
CA LEU A 47 11.87 0.92 1.09
C LEU A 47 12.09 1.20 -0.40
N SER A 48 11.79 0.24 -1.28
CA SER A 48 11.78 0.39 -2.74
C SER A 48 10.88 1.53 -3.21
N VAL A 49 9.62 1.55 -2.77
CA VAL A 49 8.65 2.61 -3.11
C VAL A 49 9.14 3.99 -2.63
N ARG A 50 9.74 4.07 -1.44
CA ARG A 50 10.34 5.32 -0.92
C ARG A 50 11.53 5.77 -1.77
N SER A 51 12.42 4.84 -2.14
CA SER A 51 13.59 5.14 -2.97
C SER A 51 13.19 5.64 -4.36
N ALA A 52 12.14 5.08 -4.95
CA ALA A 52 11.57 5.54 -6.21
C ALA A 52 11.01 6.97 -6.12
N LYS A 53 10.27 7.30 -5.05
CA LYS A 53 9.78 8.67 -4.82
C LYS A 53 10.91 9.66 -4.54
N GLU A 54 11.91 9.28 -3.76
CA GLU A 54 13.11 10.10 -3.52
C GLU A 54 13.98 10.28 -4.78
N ALA A 55 13.95 9.35 -5.73
CA ALA A 55 14.51 9.55 -7.06
C ALA A 55 13.73 10.59 -7.87
N ALA A 56 12.39 10.47 -7.96
CA ALA A 56 11.54 11.45 -8.64
C ALA A 56 11.67 12.87 -8.04
N GLN A 57 11.77 12.97 -6.71
CA GLN A 57 11.99 14.24 -6.00
C GLN A 57 13.36 14.86 -6.34
N ARG A 58 14.43 14.07 -6.47
CA ARG A 58 15.75 14.58 -6.92
C ARG A 58 15.70 15.10 -8.34
N THR A 59 15.09 14.35 -9.27
CA THR A 59 14.92 14.79 -10.67
C THR A 59 14.11 16.10 -10.76
N PHE A 60 13.11 16.31 -9.89
CA PHE A 60 12.43 17.60 -9.78
C PHE A 60 13.36 18.73 -9.31
N HIS A 61 14.16 18.49 -8.27
CA HIS A 61 15.11 19.50 -7.78
C HIS A 61 16.20 19.84 -8.80
N GLU A 62 16.70 18.84 -9.55
CA GLU A 62 17.65 19.01 -10.65
C GLU A 62 17.04 19.82 -11.80
N ALA A 63 15.84 19.46 -12.26
CA ALA A 63 15.12 20.20 -13.29
C ALA A 63 14.81 21.65 -12.87
N ARG A 64 14.42 21.87 -11.60
CA ARG A 64 14.19 23.21 -11.04
C ARG A 64 15.48 24.02 -10.89
N ALA A 65 16.62 23.38 -10.64
CA ALA A 65 17.92 24.06 -10.59
C ALA A 65 18.43 24.49 -11.97
N ALA A 66 17.99 23.80 -13.04
CA ALA A 66 18.28 24.14 -14.43
C ALA A 66 17.25 25.08 -15.09
N ALA A 67 16.07 25.25 -14.48
CA ALA A 67 14.97 26.07 -14.99
C ALA A 67 15.35 27.55 -15.15
N GLN A 68 14.94 28.17 -16.27
CA GLN A 68 15.18 29.59 -16.55
C GLN A 68 13.89 30.42 -16.44
N THR A 69 12.73 29.77 -16.54
CA THR A 69 11.40 30.36 -16.48
C THR A 69 10.53 29.67 -15.42
N ARG A 70 9.40 30.29 -15.05
CA ARG A 70 8.40 29.64 -14.19
C ARG A 70 7.75 28.43 -14.85
N ASP A 71 7.59 28.47 -16.18
CA ASP A 71 6.94 27.40 -16.95
C ASP A 71 7.83 26.14 -17.01
N ASP A 72 9.16 26.28 -17.01
CA ASP A 72 10.09 25.15 -16.84
C ASP A 72 9.89 24.46 -15.49
N VAL A 73 9.69 25.24 -14.41
CA VAL A 73 9.45 24.71 -13.06
C VAL A 73 8.10 23.99 -12.98
N GLU A 74 7.05 24.53 -13.61
CA GLU A 74 5.75 23.85 -13.71
C GLU A 74 5.81 22.60 -14.59
N ALA A 75 6.60 22.59 -15.67
CA ALA A 75 6.82 21.40 -16.50
C ALA A 75 7.56 20.29 -15.70
N GLY A 76 8.59 20.67 -14.93
CA GLY A 76 9.25 19.77 -13.99
C GLY A 76 8.30 19.22 -12.92
N ALA A 77 7.43 20.08 -12.36
CA ALA A 77 6.45 19.68 -11.35
C ALA A 77 5.36 18.73 -11.90
N ARG A 78 4.91 18.93 -13.14
CA ARG A 78 4.00 17.98 -13.83
C ARG A 78 4.68 16.65 -14.12
N THR A 79 5.96 16.68 -14.50
CA THR A 79 6.77 15.46 -14.73
C THR A 79 6.95 14.66 -13.43
N TRP A 80 7.22 15.34 -12.32
CA TRP A 80 7.23 14.76 -10.97
C TRP A 80 5.87 14.14 -10.61
N LEU A 81 4.76 14.88 -10.81
CA LEU A 81 3.43 14.38 -10.48
C LEU A 81 3.05 13.13 -11.30
N ALA A 82 3.43 13.10 -12.59
CA ALA A 82 3.26 11.91 -13.42
C ALA A 82 4.05 10.71 -12.89
N ALA A 83 5.31 10.91 -12.48
CA ALA A 83 6.13 9.85 -11.88
C ALA A 83 5.57 9.35 -10.53
N ILE A 84 5.12 10.25 -9.65
CA ILE A 84 4.50 9.86 -8.36
C ILE A 84 3.17 9.13 -8.59
N ASN A 85 2.35 9.54 -9.56
CA ASN A 85 1.13 8.82 -9.95
C ASN A 85 1.44 7.42 -10.48
N GLN A 86 2.46 7.27 -11.34
CA GLN A 86 2.90 5.97 -11.86
C GLN A 86 3.34 5.06 -10.71
N ILE A 87 4.23 5.52 -9.82
CA ILE A 87 4.68 4.76 -8.65
C ILE A 87 3.49 4.35 -7.75
N ASN A 88 2.55 5.27 -7.49
CA ASN A 88 1.34 4.97 -6.71
C ASN A 88 0.43 3.96 -7.42
N GLN A 89 0.31 4.01 -8.75
CA GLN A 89 -0.48 3.08 -9.55
C GLN A 89 0.15 1.68 -9.55
N ASP A 90 1.45 1.58 -9.85
CA ASP A 90 2.19 0.31 -9.87
C ASP A 90 2.16 -0.37 -8.50
N THR A 91 2.33 0.40 -7.41
CA THR A 91 2.21 -0.12 -6.03
C THR A 91 0.80 -0.68 -5.77
N ARG A 92 -0.26 0.03 -6.20
CA ARG A 92 -1.65 -0.44 -6.06
C ARG A 92 -1.93 -1.69 -6.91
N GLN A 93 -1.45 -1.73 -8.15
CA GLN A 93 -1.62 -2.89 -9.05
C GLN A 93 -0.83 -4.12 -8.57
N ALA A 94 0.41 -3.94 -8.11
CA ALA A 94 1.23 -5.00 -7.54
C ALA A 94 0.62 -5.55 -6.24
N SER A 95 0.06 -4.70 -5.38
CA SER A 95 -0.68 -5.13 -4.19
C SER A 95 -1.91 -5.97 -4.54
N GLN A 96 -2.71 -5.54 -5.53
CA GLN A 96 -3.87 -6.31 -6.03
C GLN A 96 -3.48 -7.60 -6.76
N ALA A 97 -2.31 -7.68 -7.39
CA ALA A 97 -1.77 -8.91 -7.96
C ALA A 97 -1.31 -9.87 -6.85
N ALA A 98 -0.53 -9.38 -5.89
CA ALA A 98 -0.04 -10.15 -4.74
C ALA A 98 -1.18 -10.69 -3.86
N GLU A 99 -2.30 -9.99 -3.73
CA GLU A 99 -3.49 -10.53 -3.05
C GLU A 99 -4.13 -11.65 -3.86
N ARG A 100 -4.52 -11.39 -5.12
CA ARG A 100 -5.21 -12.38 -5.97
C ARG A 100 -4.40 -13.66 -6.16
N ASP A 101 -3.10 -13.56 -6.41
CA ASP A 101 -2.24 -14.72 -6.59
C ASP A 101 -2.06 -15.52 -5.28
N ARG A 102 -2.03 -14.85 -4.11
CA ARG A 102 -2.08 -15.54 -2.80
C ARG A 102 -3.42 -16.23 -2.55
N THR A 103 -4.55 -15.59 -2.85
CA THR A 103 -5.87 -16.20 -2.69
C THR A 103 -6.01 -17.46 -3.57
N ALA A 104 -5.56 -17.37 -4.82
CA ALA A 104 -5.59 -18.50 -5.76
C ALA A 104 -4.62 -19.63 -5.36
N ALA A 105 -3.41 -19.32 -4.89
CA ALA A 105 -2.49 -20.31 -4.33
C ALA A 105 -3.10 -21.00 -3.10
N ALA A 106 -3.68 -20.24 -2.16
CA ALA A 106 -4.29 -20.80 -0.96
C ALA A 106 -5.47 -21.74 -1.27
N ALA A 107 -6.29 -21.42 -2.29
CA ALA A 107 -7.35 -22.30 -2.77
C ALA A 107 -6.78 -23.62 -3.33
N LEU A 108 -5.74 -23.55 -4.18
CA LEU A 108 -5.06 -24.74 -4.69
C LEU A 108 -4.37 -25.56 -3.60
N GLY A 109 -3.89 -24.94 -2.51
CA GLY A 109 -3.27 -25.65 -1.39
C GLY A 109 -4.20 -26.69 -0.77
N ALA A 110 -5.48 -26.34 -0.57
CA ALA A 110 -6.49 -27.28 -0.06
C ALA A 110 -6.80 -28.41 -1.07
N ASP A 111 -6.84 -28.10 -2.37
CA ASP A 111 -7.00 -29.12 -3.41
C ASP A 111 -5.76 -30.04 -3.54
N LEU A 112 -4.55 -29.54 -3.26
CA LEU A 112 -3.33 -30.34 -3.29
C LEU A 112 -3.29 -31.40 -2.19
N GLU A 113 -3.78 -31.10 -0.98
CA GLU A 113 -3.93 -32.11 0.08
C GLU A 113 -4.85 -33.25 -0.38
N ARG A 114 -6.00 -32.92 -0.97
CA ARG A 114 -6.96 -33.87 -1.53
C ARG A 114 -6.36 -34.68 -2.69
N LEU A 115 -5.74 -34.01 -3.66
CA LEU A 115 -5.14 -34.65 -4.85
C LEU A 115 -3.94 -35.55 -4.48
N THR A 116 -3.19 -35.23 -3.43
CA THR A 116 -2.13 -36.10 -2.91
C THR A 116 -2.71 -37.42 -2.41
N LEU A 117 -3.77 -37.35 -1.59
CA LEU A 117 -4.46 -38.52 -1.04
C LEU A 117 -5.13 -39.36 -2.14
N GLU A 118 -5.71 -38.73 -3.16
CA GLU A 118 -6.30 -39.40 -4.33
C GLU A 118 -5.22 -40.12 -5.18
N ALA A 119 -4.07 -39.49 -5.41
CA ALA A 119 -2.96 -40.10 -6.14
C ALA A 119 -2.33 -41.29 -5.39
N ASP A 120 -2.14 -41.18 -4.06
CA ASP A 120 -1.65 -42.29 -3.25
C ASP A 120 -2.67 -43.45 -3.15
N ALA A 121 -3.97 -43.14 -3.03
CA ALA A 121 -5.01 -44.16 -3.05
C ALA A 121 -5.07 -44.90 -4.41
N ALA A 122 -4.93 -44.17 -5.51
CA ALA A 122 -4.88 -44.75 -6.86
C ALA A 122 -3.62 -45.62 -7.04
N ARG A 123 -2.45 -45.16 -6.59
CA ARG A 123 -1.19 -45.93 -6.58
C ARG A 123 -1.33 -47.24 -5.81
N ILE A 124 -1.83 -47.20 -4.57
CA ILE A 124 -2.06 -48.40 -3.75
C ILE A 124 -3.09 -49.35 -4.41
N SER A 125 -4.08 -48.80 -5.12
CA SER A 125 -5.04 -49.61 -5.89
C SER A 125 -4.46 -50.20 -7.19
N ALA A 126 -3.39 -49.62 -7.74
CA ALA A 126 -2.65 -50.18 -8.86
C ALA A 126 -1.72 -51.31 -8.40
N GLU A 127 -0.94 -51.08 -7.34
CA GLU A 127 -0.05 -52.05 -6.70
C GLU A 127 -0.80 -53.35 -6.36
N ARG A 128 -1.92 -53.24 -5.63
CA ARG A 128 -2.78 -54.39 -5.27
C ARG A 128 -3.42 -55.09 -6.48
N ALA A 129 -3.65 -54.38 -7.58
CA ALA A 129 -4.23 -54.97 -8.78
C ALA A 129 -3.18 -55.72 -9.60
N ASP A 130 -1.93 -55.23 -9.64
CA ASP A 130 -0.80 -55.96 -10.20
C ASP A 130 -0.46 -57.22 -9.37
N GLU A 131 -0.43 -57.13 -8.03
CA GLU A 131 -0.34 -58.30 -7.13
C GLU A 131 -1.44 -59.34 -7.45
N ALA A 132 -2.69 -58.90 -7.59
CA ALA A 132 -3.82 -59.77 -7.90
C ALA A 132 -3.79 -60.35 -9.32
N CYS A 133 -3.11 -59.70 -10.27
CA CYS A 133 -2.83 -60.21 -11.62
C CYS A 133 -1.72 -61.27 -11.60
N VAL A 134 -0.62 -61.02 -10.87
CA VAL A 134 0.49 -61.98 -10.70
C VAL A 134 -0.02 -63.26 -10.03
N GLY A 135 -0.64 -63.15 -8.85
CA GLY A 135 -1.20 -64.31 -8.13
C GLY A 135 -2.31 -65.05 -8.88
N ALA A 136 -2.95 -64.42 -9.87
CA ALA A 136 -3.92 -65.08 -10.74
C ALA A 136 -3.28 -65.76 -11.96
N ARG A 137 -2.09 -65.33 -12.39
CA ARG A 137 -1.28 -66.04 -13.39
C ARG A 137 -0.58 -67.24 -12.75
N GLU A 138 -0.05 -67.07 -11.54
CA GLU A 138 0.50 -68.15 -10.72
C GLU A 138 -0.57 -69.21 -10.47
N ALA A 139 -1.75 -68.85 -9.97
CA ALA A 139 -2.85 -69.80 -9.78
C ALA A 139 -3.34 -70.49 -11.07
N VAL A 140 -3.18 -69.88 -12.25
CA VAL A 140 -3.46 -70.54 -13.55
C VAL A 140 -2.33 -71.50 -13.92
N ALA A 141 -1.06 -71.13 -13.70
CA ALA A 141 0.08 -72.03 -13.90
C ALA A 141 0.00 -73.24 -12.96
N ASP A 142 -0.28 -73.03 -11.67
CA ASP A 142 -0.54 -74.09 -10.68
C ASP A 142 -1.69 -75.00 -11.15
N CYS A 143 -2.77 -74.43 -11.69
CA CYS A 143 -3.89 -75.19 -12.22
C CYS A 143 -3.57 -75.94 -13.51
N ASP A 144 -2.69 -75.43 -14.37
CA ASP A 144 -2.24 -76.12 -15.58
C ASP A 144 -1.20 -77.21 -15.28
N GLU A 145 -0.28 -77.00 -14.31
CA GLU A 145 0.60 -78.04 -13.80
C GLU A 145 -0.20 -79.14 -13.08
N ALA A 146 -1.13 -78.75 -12.20
CA ALA A 146 -2.07 -79.68 -11.57
C ALA A 146 -2.94 -80.38 -12.61
N ARG A 147 -3.34 -79.72 -13.70
CA ARG A 147 -4.09 -80.33 -14.81
C ARG A 147 -3.21 -81.27 -15.65
N VAL A 148 -1.91 -81.03 -15.82
CA VAL A 148 -1.01 -82.02 -16.47
C VAL A 148 -0.83 -83.25 -15.57
N LEU A 149 -0.68 -83.05 -14.26
CA LEU A 149 -0.63 -84.14 -13.27
C LEU A 149 -1.97 -84.89 -13.15
N ASP A 150 -3.09 -84.19 -13.22
CA ASP A 150 -4.43 -84.77 -13.15
C ASP A 150 -4.92 -85.27 -14.51
N GLU A 151 -4.44 -84.83 -15.67
CA GLU A 151 -4.69 -85.50 -16.97
C GLU A 151 -3.96 -86.85 -16.99
N ALA A 152 -2.75 -86.92 -16.42
CA ALA A 152 -2.04 -88.17 -16.16
C ALA A 152 -2.75 -89.09 -15.13
N ARG A 153 -3.70 -88.57 -14.33
CA ARG A 153 -4.56 -89.35 -13.41
C ARG A 153 -5.99 -89.57 -13.93
N ALA A 154 -6.53 -88.67 -14.75
CA ALA A 154 -7.91 -88.65 -15.26
C ALA A 154 -8.05 -89.39 -16.59
N ALA A 155 -6.91 -89.70 -17.23
CA ALA A 155 -6.73 -90.93 -18.00
C ALA A 155 -7.22 -92.21 -17.24
N ALA A 156 -7.51 -92.13 -15.94
CA ALA A 156 -8.14 -93.18 -15.16
C ALA A 156 -9.56 -92.91 -14.57
N GLN A 157 -10.23 -91.73 -14.70
CA GLN A 157 -11.65 -91.56 -14.24
C GLN A 157 -12.43 -90.27 -14.69
N PRO A 158 -13.81 -90.27 -14.75
CA PRO A 158 -14.65 -89.20 -15.37
C PRO A 158 -15.65 -88.42 -14.45
N ARG A 159 -16.36 -87.37 -14.95
CA ARG A 159 -17.25 -86.44 -14.19
C ARG A 159 -18.33 -85.69 -15.05
N PRO A 160 -19.49 -85.22 -14.48
CA PRO A 160 -20.50 -84.30 -15.11
C PRO A 160 -20.69 -82.89 -14.44
N PRO A 161 -21.51 -81.94 -15.00
CA PRO A 161 -21.39 -80.46 -14.80
C PRO A 161 -22.60 -79.66 -14.14
N ASP A 162 -22.91 -78.43 -14.61
CA ASP A 162 -23.13 -77.15 -13.85
C ASP A 162 -24.15 -76.12 -14.51
N ASP A 163 -24.28 -74.84 -14.04
CA ASP A 163 -24.58 -73.53 -14.77
C ASP A 163 -25.43 -72.40 -14.02
N THR A 164 -25.71 -71.22 -14.63
CA THR A 164 -25.70 -69.82 -14.04
C THR A 164 -26.79 -68.77 -14.51
N GLY A 165 -26.71 -67.44 -14.15
CA GLY A 165 -27.60 -66.32 -14.63
C GLY A 165 -27.41 -64.85 -14.05
N ARG A 166 -27.90 -63.73 -14.68
CA ARG A 166 -27.60 -62.28 -14.32
C ARG A 166 -28.71 -61.14 -14.46
N ILE A 167 -28.39 -59.83 -14.78
CA ILE A 167 -28.98 -58.51 -14.26
C ILE A 167 -29.12 -57.34 -15.36
N ASP A 168 -29.88 -56.19 -15.19
CA ASP A 168 -29.49 -54.72 -15.51
C ASP A 168 -30.50 -53.47 -15.36
N ARG A 169 -30.20 -52.23 -15.91
CA ARG A 169 -30.47 -50.77 -15.45
C ARG A 169 -30.56 -49.64 -16.57
N ILE A 170 -30.70 -48.26 -16.51
CA ILE A 170 -31.25 -47.04 -15.72
C ILE A 170 -31.05 -45.65 -16.51
N ALA A 171 -31.77 -44.47 -16.29
CA ALA A 171 -31.54 -43.11 -16.96
C ALA A 171 -32.08 -41.74 -16.29
N ALA A 172 -31.68 -40.49 -16.76
CA ALA A 172 -31.81 -39.07 -16.17
C ALA A 172 -32.43 -37.91 -17.09
N ALA A 173 -32.40 -36.51 -17.00
CA ALA A 173 -31.57 -35.37 -16.40
C ALA A 173 -32.30 -33.94 -16.18
N THR A 174 -31.68 -32.70 -16.33
CA THR A 174 -32.01 -31.39 -15.57
C THR A 174 -32.29 -29.91 -16.19
N PRO A 175 -31.46 -28.78 -16.16
CA PRO A 175 -31.80 -27.36 -15.67
C PRO A 175 -31.41 -26.02 -16.46
N ASP A 176 -31.61 -24.74 -15.94
CA ASP A 176 -30.74 -23.45 -15.99
C ASP A 176 -31.38 -21.95 -15.96
N PRO A 177 -30.64 -20.79 -15.68
CA PRO A 177 -31.15 -19.38 -15.30
C PRO A 177 -30.43 -18.00 -15.80
N GLY A 178 -30.81 -16.75 -15.32
CA GLY A 178 -30.25 -15.31 -15.56
C GLY A 178 -30.97 -14.14 -14.73
N ASP A 179 -30.81 -12.77 -14.65
CA ASP A 179 -29.94 -11.54 -15.03
C ASP A 179 -30.42 -10.22 -14.20
N GLU A 180 -30.10 -8.86 -14.20
CA GLU A 180 -29.22 -7.77 -14.84
C GLU A 180 -29.03 -6.39 -13.97
N PHE A 181 -28.92 -5.10 -14.49
CA PHE A 181 -28.42 -3.79 -13.85
C PHE A 181 -29.35 -2.47 -13.86
N GLU A 182 -29.08 -1.11 -13.69
CA GLU A 182 -28.04 0.00 -13.41
C GLU A 182 -28.78 1.40 -13.06
N PHE A 183 -28.40 2.72 -12.83
CA PHE A 183 -27.29 3.73 -12.43
C PHE A 183 -27.97 5.15 -12.01
N ALA A 184 -27.52 6.46 -11.83
CA ALA A 184 -26.34 7.44 -11.73
C ALA A 184 -26.80 8.93 -11.26
N THR A 185 -26.14 10.16 -11.29
CA THR A 185 -25.00 10.85 -10.51
C THR A 185 -25.15 12.45 -10.17
N PRO A 186 -24.28 13.53 -10.43
CA PRO A 186 -24.09 14.81 -9.59
C PRO A 186 -24.15 16.24 -10.33
N MET A 187 -23.66 17.51 -10.01
CA MET A 187 -22.90 18.34 -8.96
C MET A 187 -22.97 19.94 -9.19
N ALA A 188 -22.51 20.90 -8.30
CA ALA A 188 -22.43 22.43 -8.49
C ALA A 188 -21.60 23.30 -7.43
N SER A 189 -21.26 24.64 -7.57
CA SER A 189 -20.61 25.57 -6.51
C SER A 189 -20.27 27.12 -6.79
N ARG A 190 -19.94 28.01 -5.76
CA ARG A 190 -19.46 29.48 -5.77
C ARG A 190 -19.01 30.07 -4.35
N GLU A 191 -18.30 31.20 -3.98
CA GLU A 191 -18.12 32.65 -4.41
C GLU A 191 -16.76 33.44 -3.98
N ALA A 192 -16.74 34.61 -3.23
CA ALA A 192 -16.01 35.92 -3.54
C ALA A 192 -14.91 36.77 -2.69
N GLN A 193 -14.71 36.82 -1.34
CA GLN A 193 -13.76 37.71 -0.53
C GLN A 193 -12.72 37.14 0.56
N ASP A 194 -11.46 37.64 0.55
CA ASP A 194 -10.20 37.31 1.33
C ASP A 194 -9.65 35.84 1.33
N ALA A 195 -8.51 35.62 0.64
CA ALA A 195 -8.08 34.32 0.07
C ALA A 195 -8.07 33.13 1.06
N PRO A 196 -8.84 32.03 0.83
CA PRO A 196 -9.07 30.98 1.82
C PRO A 196 -7.83 30.36 2.43
N ILE A 197 -6.76 30.13 1.66
CA ILE A 197 -5.56 29.47 2.19
C ILE A 197 -4.94 30.24 3.37
N VAL A 198 -4.91 31.57 3.31
CA VAL A 198 -4.35 32.44 4.35
C VAL A 198 -5.19 32.35 5.62
N ARG A 199 -6.52 32.34 5.46
CA ARG A 199 -7.48 32.25 6.56
C ARG A 199 -7.46 30.85 7.19
N ILE A 200 -7.40 29.79 6.38
CA ILE A 200 -7.29 28.39 6.81
C ILE A 200 -6.01 28.18 7.63
N LEU A 201 -4.86 28.71 7.19
CA LEU A 201 -3.59 28.62 7.93
C LEU A 201 -3.60 29.39 9.27
N ARG A 202 -4.44 30.42 9.38
CA ARG A 202 -4.75 31.14 10.65
C ARG A 202 -5.81 30.43 11.52
N GLY A 203 -6.35 29.29 11.09
CA GLY A 203 -7.35 28.52 11.83
C GLY A 203 -8.82 28.92 11.59
N ASP A 204 -9.12 29.73 10.55
CA ASP A 204 -10.49 30.09 10.17
C ASP A 204 -11.26 28.86 9.64
N ARG A 205 -12.06 28.26 10.53
CA ARG A 205 -12.90 27.09 10.26
C ARG A 205 -14.01 27.38 9.26
N ASP A 206 -14.43 28.63 9.10
CA ASP A 206 -15.51 29.00 8.19
C ASP A 206 -14.95 29.19 6.78
N ALA A 207 -13.72 29.72 6.64
CA ALA A 207 -12.98 29.71 5.38
C ALA A 207 -12.72 28.28 4.89
N MET A 208 -12.33 27.36 5.79
CA MET A 208 -12.22 25.93 5.47
C MET A 208 -13.56 25.36 4.97
N GLN A 209 -14.66 25.58 5.71
CA GLN A 209 -15.99 25.09 5.33
C GLN A 209 -16.47 25.66 3.99
N ARG A 210 -16.22 26.95 3.71
CA ARG A 210 -16.56 27.56 2.41
C ARG A 210 -15.74 26.94 1.27
N ALA A 211 -14.43 26.76 1.43
CA ALA A 211 -13.58 26.12 0.41
C ALA A 211 -14.01 24.67 0.14
N VAL A 212 -14.33 23.90 1.18
CA VAL A 212 -14.85 22.53 1.07
C VAL A 212 -16.22 22.50 0.36
N ALA A 213 -17.15 23.36 0.76
CA ALA A 213 -18.47 23.46 0.13
C ALA A 213 -18.36 23.81 -1.37
N ARG A 214 -17.39 24.65 -1.74
CA ARG A 214 -17.09 25.02 -3.13
C ARG A 214 -16.46 23.93 -3.99
N LEU A 215 -15.80 22.97 -3.36
CA LEU A 215 -15.17 21.84 -4.05
C LEU A 215 -16.12 20.65 -4.19
N ALA A 216 -17.02 20.47 -3.22
CA ALA A 216 -17.94 19.34 -3.15
C ALA A 216 -19.34 19.63 -3.73
N GLY A 217 -19.77 20.89 -3.72
CA GLY A 217 -21.19 21.21 -3.90
C GLY A 217 -22.05 20.58 -2.82
N ASP A 218 -23.10 19.87 -3.23
CA ASP A 218 -24.07 19.23 -2.35
C ASP A 218 -23.78 17.78 -1.95
N ASP A 219 -22.75 17.16 -2.51
CA ASP A 219 -22.37 15.78 -2.16
C ASP A 219 -21.73 15.71 -0.74
N PRO A 220 -22.34 14.99 0.23
CA PRO A 220 -21.76 14.79 1.56
C PRO A 220 -20.48 13.95 1.57
N GLU A 221 -20.22 13.12 0.55
CA GLU A 221 -19.00 12.30 0.48
C GLU A 221 -17.82 13.13 -0.05
N ALA A 222 -17.98 13.86 -1.16
CA ALA A 222 -17.01 14.85 -1.60
C ALA A 222 -16.73 15.92 -0.53
N ARG A 223 -17.71 16.34 0.28
CA ARG A 223 -17.49 17.27 1.41
C ARG A 223 -16.47 16.70 2.41
N ARG A 224 -16.58 15.42 2.77
CA ARG A 224 -15.62 14.74 3.66
C ARG A 224 -14.24 14.61 3.00
N LEU A 225 -14.21 14.17 1.74
CA LEU A 225 -12.97 13.99 0.97
C LEU A 225 -12.17 15.31 0.87
N TRP A 226 -12.83 16.40 0.48
CA TRP A 226 -12.20 17.72 0.38
C TRP A 226 -11.79 18.30 1.73
N GLN A 227 -12.56 18.06 2.78
CA GLN A 227 -12.16 18.44 4.14
C GLN A 227 -10.87 17.74 4.56
N THR A 228 -10.74 16.43 4.32
CA THR A 228 -9.49 15.70 4.59
C THR A 228 -8.33 16.23 3.74
N HIS A 229 -8.53 16.44 2.43
CA HIS A 229 -7.46 16.94 1.57
C HIS A 229 -6.97 18.35 1.95
N LEU A 230 -7.88 19.27 2.29
CA LEU A 230 -7.51 20.63 2.70
C LEU A 230 -6.94 20.71 4.12
N SER A 231 -7.39 19.87 5.06
CA SER A 231 -6.74 19.74 6.37
C SER A 231 -5.32 19.20 6.22
N ASN A 232 -5.12 18.11 5.48
CA ASN A 232 -3.80 17.53 5.25
C ASN A 232 -2.84 18.51 4.56
N LEU A 233 -3.36 19.37 3.65
CA LEU A 233 -2.59 20.48 3.06
C LEU A 233 -2.18 21.51 4.13
N ALA A 234 -3.12 21.98 4.94
CA ALA A 234 -2.86 22.98 5.97
C ALA A 234 -1.85 22.46 7.02
N GLU A 235 -2.02 21.22 7.48
CA GLU A 235 -1.09 20.55 8.40
C GLU A 235 0.31 20.39 7.78
N ALA A 236 0.40 20.01 6.51
CA ALA A 236 1.69 19.88 5.82
C ALA A 236 2.41 21.23 5.66
N LEU A 237 1.67 22.32 5.44
CA LEU A 237 2.21 23.68 5.36
C LEU A 237 2.60 24.25 6.74
N ILE A 238 1.80 24.01 7.78
CA ILE A 238 2.12 24.40 9.17
C ILE A 238 3.36 23.65 9.65
N ALA A 239 3.42 22.33 9.46
CA ALA A 239 4.60 21.52 9.77
C ALA A 239 5.86 22.00 9.02
N ARG A 240 5.69 22.53 7.80
CA ARG A 240 6.80 23.10 7.02
C ARG A 240 7.22 24.49 7.49
N ALA A 241 6.27 25.34 7.90
CA ALA A 241 6.56 26.62 8.53
C ALA A 241 7.34 26.43 9.85
N ILE A 242 7.01 25.39 10.64
CA ILE A 242 7.75 25.00 11.85
C ILE A 242 9.19 24.58 11.52
N GLU A 243 9.39 23.78 10.46
CA GLU A 243 10.74 23.43 9.98
C GLU A 243 11.55 24.63 9.45
N ALA A 244 10.88 25.63 8.88
CA ALA A 244 11.49 26.87 8.41
C ALA A 244 11.65 27.93 9.52
N THR A 245 11.31 27.59 10.77
CA THR A 245 11.26 28.50 11.92
C THR A 245 10.49 29.80 11.66
N ALA A 246 9.44 29.72 10.84
CA ALA A 246 8.58 30.84 10.50
C ALA A 246 7.59 31.09 11.64
N PHE A 247 8.06 31.81 12.65
CA PHE A 247 7.32 32.10 13.87
C PHE A 247 7.05 33.60 14.04
N ASP A 248 5.97 33.92 14.74
CA ASP A 248 5.66 35.27 15.25
C ASP A 248 5.89 35.25 16.77
N PHE A 249 6.76 36.15 17.25
CA PHE A 249 7.17 36.22 18.65
C PHE A 249 6.54 37.42 19.37
N PRO A 250 6.15 37.28 20.64
CA PRO A 250 5.59 38.38 21.43
C PRO A 250 6.62 39.52 21.64
N THR A 251 6.28 40.73 21.19
CA THR A 251 7.12 41.94 21.29
C THR A 251 7.37 42.40 22.72
N ASP A 252 6.46 42.06 23.63
CA ASP A 252 6.46 42.57 25.00
C ASP A 252 7.06 41.56 25.99
N HIS A 253 7.54 40.41 25.48
CA HIS A 253 8.10 39.32 26.27
C HIS A 253 9.56 39.60 26.68
N VAL A 254 9.90 39.34 27.94
CA VAL A 254 11.18 39.72 28.58
C VAL A 254 12.42 39.27 27.79
N PHE A 255 12.40 38.07 27.20
CA PHE A 255 13.51 37.54 26.40
C PHE A 255 13.44 37.88 24.90
N TRP A 256 12.24 37.92 24.30
CA TRP A 256 12.07 38.02 22.83
C TRP A 256 11.91 39.47 22.34
N GLY A 257 11.30 40.34 23.16
CA GLY A 257 11.05 41.75 22.86
C GLY A 257 12.30 42.63 22.61
N PRO A 258 13.47 42.37 23.23
CA PRO A 258 14.71 43.09 22.91
C PRO A 258 15.29 42.89 21.49
N PHE A 259 14.65 42.05 20.66
CA PHE A 259 15.11 41.61 19.34
C PHE A 259 14.04 41.83 18.26
N SER A 260 14.45 41.89 16.98
CA SER A 260 13.49 41.90 15.86
C SER A 260 12.89 40.52 15.61
N GLN A 261 11.74 40.45 14.90
CA GLN A 261 11.16 39.17 14.48
C GLN A 261 12.16 38.31 13.67
N SER A 262 12.98 38.93 12.81
CA SER A 262 14.04 38.21 12.09
C SER A 262 15.07 37.61 13.06
N GLN A 263 15.57 38.39 14.01
CA GLN A 263 16.53 37.94 15.02
C GLN A 263 15.96 36.81 15.91
N ASN A 264 14.67 36.86 16.23
CA ASN A 264 14.02 35.80 17.00
C ASN A 264 13.88 34.50 16.18
N ARG A 265 13.59 34.61 14.88
CA ARG A 265 13.63 33.47 13.94
C ARG A 265 15.05 32.91 13.81
N ASP A 266 16.07 33.76 13.71
CA ASP A 266 17.48 33.37 13.67
C ASP A 266 17.92 32.64 14.96
N ILE A 267 17.51 33.12 16.14
CA ILE A 267 17.74 32.47 17.44
C ILE A 267 17.02 31.11 17.50
N ALA A 268 15.79 31.01 17.00
CA ALA A 268 15.05 29.74 16.97
C ALA A 268 15.65 28.72 15.97
N ALA A 269 16.16 29.18 14.83
CA ALA A 269 16.91 28.34 13.90
C ALA A 269 18.22 27.83 14.53
N ALA A 270 18.92 28.70 15.26
CA ALA A 270 20.11 28.31 16.03
C ALA A 270 19.78 27.28 17.12
N LEU A 271 18.72 27.47 17.91
CA LEU A 271 18.23 26.49 18.89
C LEU A 271 17.90 25.14 18.25
N ALA A 272 17.20 25.14 17.11
CA ALA A 272 16.87 23.93 16.38
C ALA A 272 18.13 23.18 15.90
N SER A 273 19.18 23.90 15.49
CA SER A 273 20.45 23.29 15.05
C SER A 273 21.24 22.61 16.17
N ILE A 274 21.11 23.06 17.42
CA ILE A 274 21.69 22.41 18.61
C ILE A 274 20.73 21.40 19.28
N GLY A 275 19.55 21.17 18.68
CA GLY A 275 18.62 20.10 19.05
C GLY A 275 17.50 20.49 20.01
N TYR A 276 17.21 21.78 20.18
CA TYR A 276 16.04 22.27 20.94
C TYR A 276 14.99 22.81 19.96
N ARG A 277 13.82 22.16 19.87
CA ARG A 277 12.80 22.46 18.84
C ARG A 277 11.46 22.87 19.46
N PHE A 278 10.80 23.83 18.83
CA PHE A 278 9.40 24.19 19.09
C PHE A 278 8.46 23.12 18.54
N ASP A 279 7.37 22.84 19.26
CA ASP A 279 6.32 21.90 18.86
C ASP A 279 5.25 22.50 17.92
N GLY A 280 5.12 23.83 17.88
CA GLY A 280 4.08 24.55 17.14
C GLY A 280 2.85 24.94 17.97
N PHE A 281 2.78 24.53 19.24
CA PHE A 281 1.60 24.63 20.12
C PHE A 281 1.87 25.33 21.46
N GLY A 282 3.12 25.75 21.72
CA GLY A 282 3.52 26.52 22.90
C GLY A 282 4.67 25.91 23.70
N GLY A 283 5.18 24.75 23.30
CA GLY A 283 6.11 23.94 24.09
C GLY A 283 7.35 23.45 23.34
N TRP A 284 8.16 22.66 24.04
CA TRP A 284 9.38 22.05 23.52
C TRP A 284 9.12 20.60 23.13
N VAL A 285 9.61 20.20 21.95
CA VAL A 285 9.58 18.80 21.49
C VAL A 285 10.33 17.92 22.48
N ASP A 286 9.77 16.74 22.77
CA ASP A 286 10.28 15.75 23.74
C ASP A 286 10.50 16.32 25.17
N GLU A 287 9.72 17.35 25.54
CA GLU A 287 9.87 18.15 26.78
C GLU A 287 11.28 18.74 26.99
N ARG A 288 12.09 18.80 25.93
CA ARG A 288 13.51 19.14 26.01
C ARG A 288 13.71 20.65 26.10
N VAL A 289 13.70 21.19 27.32
CA VAL A 289 13.97 22.60 27.62
C VAL A 289 15.48 22.92 27.54
N PRO A 290 15.92 24.00 26.87
CA PRO A 290 17.32 24.44 26.87
C PRO A 290 17.77 25.06 28.20
N GLY A 291 19.06 24.94 28.53
CA GLY A 291 19.66 25.71 29.62
C GLY A 291 20.06 27.13 29.21
N GLN A 292 20.35 28.01 30.18
CA GLN A 292 20.87 29.37 29.93
C GLN A 292 22.11 29.35 28.99
N ARG A 293 22.99 28.36 29.15
CA ARG A 293 24.17 28.16 28.29
C ARG A 293 23.78 27.93 26.82
N ASP A 294 22.70 27.20 26.58
CA ASP A 294 22.25 26.82 25.25
C ASP A 294 21.52 27.98 24.57
N LEU A 295 20.70 28.73 25.33
CA LEU A 295 20.15 30.01 24.89
C LEU A 295 21.26 31.00 24.50
N ALA A 296 22.31 31.12 25.34
CA ALA A 296 23.47 31.98 25.04
C ALA A 296 24.28 31.51 23.82
N MET A 297 24.40 30.19 23.61
CA MET A 297 25.02 29.63 22.41
C MET A 297 24.20 29.93 21.16
N ALA A 298 22.87 29.76 21.22
CA ALA A 298 21.98 30.04 20.11
C ALA A 298 21.94 31.53 19.72
N VAL A 299 21.92 32.43 20.71
CA VAL A 299 22.05 33.89 20.48
C VAL A 299 23.38 34.22 19.80
N GLY A 300 24.49 33.60 20.25
CA GLY A 300 25.79 33.73 19.58
C GLY A 300 25.82 33.18 18.15
N TYR A 301 25.16 32.06 17.89
CA TYR A 301 25.03 31.46 16.55
C TYR A 301 24.12 32.27 15.61
N ALA A 302 23.14 33.00 16.15
CA ALA A 302 22.37 34.01 15.41
C ALA A 302 23.18 35.30 15.11
N GLY A 303 24.48 35.34 15.44
CA GLY A 303 25.34 36.50 15.22
C GLY A 303 25.11 37.66 16.20
N LEU A 304 24.42 37.40 17.32
CA LEU A 304 24.05 38.40 18.32
C LEU A 304 24.92 38.24 19.57
N ASP A 305 25.31 39.36 20.18
CA ASP A 305 26.07 39.35 21.43
C ASP A 305 25.19 38.95 22.63
N PRO A 306 25.45 37.81 23.31
CA PRO A 306 24.67 37.39 24.48
C PRO A 306 24.79 38.36 25.66
N MET A 307 25.84 39.18 25.75
CA MET A 307 26.00 40.17 26.84
C MET A 307 24.96 41.31 26.75
N ARG A 308 24.22 41.42 25.64
CA ARG A 308 23.07 42.34 25.52
C ARG A 308 21.86 41.90 26.36
N ILE A 309 21.74 40.61 26.69
CA ILE A 309 20.64 40.07 27.49
C ILE A 309 20.91 40.34 28.98
N ARG A 310 20.19 41.31 29.54
CA ARG A 310 20.31 41.72 30.95
C ARG A 310 19.64 40.78 31.94
N HIS A 311 18.63 40.05 31.49
CA HIS A 311 17.89 39.09 32.29
C HIS A 311 17.70 37.82 31.46
N TRP A 312 18.33 36.73 31.91
CA TRP A 312 18.16 35.42 31.32
C TRP A 312 17.00 34.70 32.03
N PRO A 313 16.09 34.05 31.30
CA PRO A 313 15.01 33.30 31.92
C PRO A 313 15.56 32.18 32.81
N THR A 314 14.91 31.95 33.94
CA THR A 314 15.12 30.77 34.78
C THR A 314 14.69 29.49 34.05
N GLU A 315 14.99 28.32 34.60
CA GLU A 315 14.52 27.04 34.02
C GLU A 315 12.98 26.96 33.92
N ALA A 316 12.27 27.54 34.89
CA ALA A 316 10.81 27.61 34.88
C ALA A 316 10.29 28.50 33.75
N GLU A 317 10.84 29.71 33.60
CA GLU A 317 10.48 30.64 32.52
C GLU A 317 10.93 30.10 31.14
N THR A 318 12.04 29.36 31.07
CA THR A 318 12.52 28.75 29.82
C THR A 318 11.60 27.64 29.34
N ARG A 319 10.93 26.92 30.25
CA ARG A 319 9.88 25.94 29.93
C ARG A 319 8.64 26.60 29.31
N GLU A 320 8.31 27.83 29.71
CA GLU A 320 7.19 28.61 29.15
C GLU A 320 7.61 29.58 28.02
N LEU A 321 8.90 29.63 27.64
CA LEU A 321 9.48 30.62 26.71
C LEU A 321 8.81 30.66 25.33
N LEU A 322 8.15 29.58 24.91
CA LEU A 322 7.50 29.44 23.62
C LEU A 322 5.96 29.52 23.70
N ARG A 323 5.39 29.71 24.90
CA ARG A 323 3.95 29.65 25.20
C ARG A 323 3.09 30.58 24.35
N ASP A 324 3.58 31.80 24.13
CA ASP A 324 2.89 32.84 23.35
C ASP A 324 3.45 32.98 21.92
N VAL A 325 4.41 32.15 21.51
CA VAL A 325 4.98 32.12 20.15
C VAL A 325 4.01 31.39 19.21
N ARG A 326 3.80 31.94 18.02
CA ARG A 326 2.84 31.41 17.03
C ARG A 326 3.53 30.99 15.74
N VAL A 327 2.94 30.05 15.01
CA VAL A 327 3.44 29.66 13.68
C VAL A 327 2.87 30.63 12.64
N ALA A 328 3.74 31.41 11.99
CA ALA A 328 3.40 32.35 10.92
C ALA A 328 3.30 31.61 9.57
N ALA A 329 2.50 30.55 9.52
CA ALA A 329 2.39 29.67 8.36
C ALA A 329 1.79 30.39 7.13
N ASP A 330 0.92 31.37 7.35
CA ASP A 330 0.36 32.24 6.33
C ASP A 330 1.40 33.19 5.73
N GLU A 331 2.22 33.85 6.56
CA GLU A 331 3.34 34.70 6.10
C GLU A 331 4.36 33.86 5.31
N TYR A 332 4.71 32.68 5.84
CA TYR A 332 5.62 31.74 5.20
C TYR A 332 5.13 31.31 3.81
N VAL A 333 3.86 30.90 3.69
CA VAL A 333 3.29 30.47 2.41
C VAL A 333 3.12 31.63 1.44
N ALA A 334 2.72 32.82 1.92
CA ALA A 334 2.65 34.02 1.07
C ALA A 334 4.03 34.41 0.49
N GLY A 335 5.10 34.31 1.30
CA GLY A 335 6.47 34.60 0.86
C GLY A 335 7.11 33.51 -0.01
N ALA A 336 6.90 32.23 0.31
CA ALA A 336 7.59 31.11 -0.35
C ALA A 336 6.82 30.47 -1.51
N ALA A 337 5.48 30.59 -1.53
CA ALA A 337 4.58 30.00 -2.51
C ALA A 337 3.31 30.83 -2.73
N GLY A 338 3.41 32.17 -2.71
CA GLY A 338 2.25 33.07 -2.82
C GLY A 338 1.45 32.95 -4.13
N GLY A 339 1.99 32.28 -5.16
CA GLY A 339 1.26 31.93 -6.38
C GLY A 339 0.55 30.57 -6.33
N LEU A 340 0.75 29.76 -5.29
CA LEU A 340 0.31 28.38 -5.13
C LEU A 340 0.53 27.50 -6.40
N SER A 341 1.56 27.75 -7.21
CA SER A 341 1.84 26.92 -8.40
C SER A 341 2.26 25.51 -8.00
N LEU A 342 2.15 24.50 -8.88
CA LEU A 342 2.48 23.12 -8.48
C LEU A 342 3.96 23.00 -8.09
N GLY A 343 4.86 23.64 -8.85
CA GLY A 343 6.29 23.68 -8.59
C GLY A 343 6.67 24.52 -7.37
N GLU A 344 5.89 25.54 -7.02
CA GLU A 344 6.01 26.28 -5.74
C GLU A 344 5.63 25.38 -4.56
N MET A 345 4.52 24.65 -4.65
CA MET A 345 4.04 23.79 -3.57
C MET A 345 4.92 22.55 -3.35
N VAL A 346 5.35 21.88 -4.41
CA VAL A 346 6.29 20.75 -4.33
C VAL A 346 7.68 21.22 -3.84
N THR A 347 8.08 22.46 -4.18
CA THR A 347 9.27 23.11 -3.62
C THR A 347 9.18 23.33 -2.12
N VAL A 348 8.08 23.90 -1.64
CA VAL A 348 7.90 24.23 -0.22
C VAL A 348 7.77 22.95 0.60
N LEU A 349 6.88 22.03 0.20
CA LEU A 349 6.54 20.83 0.97
C LEU A 349 7.59 19.71 0.87
N GLY A 350 8.37 19.65 -0.22
CA GLY A 350 9.31 18.56 -0.47
C GLY A 350 8.62 17.20 -0.40
N ARG A 351 9.20 16.24 0.33
CA ARG A 351 8.62 14.88 0.53
C ARG A 351 7.21 14.86 1.14
N ARG A 352 6.70 15.96 1.74
CA ARG A 352 5.29 16.02 2.17
C ARG A 352 4.31 16.11 1.00
N ALA A 353 4.76 16.55 -0.18
CA ALA A 353 3.95 16.56 -1.39
C ALA A 353 3.58 15.13 -1.86
N ASP A 354 4.40 14.12 -1.58
CA ASP A 354 4.18 12.71 -1.95
C ASP A 354 2.89 12.10 -1.37
N ALA A 355 2.39 12.65 -0.25
CA ALA A 355 1.17 12.21 0.44
C ALA A 355 -0.09 12.95 -0.05
N LEU A 356 0.08 13.97 -0.89
CA LEU A 356 -0.98 14.86 -1.38
C LEU A 356 -1.27 14.65 -2.87
N THR A 357 -0.89 13.50 -3.45
CA THR A 357 -1.00 13.24 -4.90
C THR A 357 -2.41 13.46 -5.46
N GLU A 358 -3.45 12.98 -4.78
CA GLU A 358 -4.83 13.12 -5.26
C GLU A 358 -5.34 14.58 -5.19
N LEU A 359 -4.82 15.39 -4.24
CA LEU A 359 -5.02 16.83 -4.20
C LEU A 359 -4.29 17.53 -5.37
N TRP A 360 -3.09 17.07 -5.73
CA TRP A 360 -2.34 17.60 -6.88
C TRP A 360 -2.99 17.27 -8.21
N ASN A 361 -3.58 16.08 -8.34
CA ASN A 361 -4.35 15.65 -9.51
C ASN A 361 -5.54 16.60 -9.79
N ALA A 362 -6.12 17.19 -8.74
CA ALA A 362 -7.19 18.18 -8.84
C ALA A 362 -6.73 19.64 -8.71
N TRP A 363 -5.42 19.93 -8.67
CA TRP A 363 -4.91 21.24 -8.29
C TRP A 363 -5.36 22.38 -9.22
N GLY A 364 -5.62 22.07 -10.50
CA GLY A 364 -6.19 23.04 -11.45
C GLY A 364 -7.57 23.58 -11.04
N THR A 365 -8.34 22.82 -10.27
CA THR A 365 -9.65 23.22 -9.71
C THR A 365 -9.53 23.79 -8.31
N VAL A 366 -8.65 23.22 -7.47
CA VAL A 366 -8.47 23.62 -6.07
C VAL A 366 -7.71 24.94 -5.92
N ARG A 367 -6.63 25.14 -6.69
CA ARG A 367 -5.79 26.35 -6.62
C ARG A 367 -6.58 27.64 -6.88
N PRO A 368 -7.49 27.74 -7.88
CA PRO A 368 -8.40 28.88 -8.01
C PRO A 368 -9.20 29.15 -6.74
N ILE A 369 -9.87 28.13 -6.16
CA ILE A 369 -10.73 28.32 -4.96
C ILE A 369 -9.91 28.75 -3.73
N LEU A 370 -8.63 28.39 -3.64
CA LEU A 370 -7.74 28.79 -2.54
C LEU A 370 -7.09 30.19 -2.71
N LEU A 371 -7.04 30.73 -3.95
CA LEU A 371 -6.46 32.03 -4.28
C LEU A 371 -7.51 33.12 -4.58
N GLU A 372 -8.64 32.74 -5.17
CA GLU A 372 -9.78 33.61 -5.42
C GLU A 372 -10.36 34.08 -4.08
N ALA A 373 -10.86 35.32 -4.06
CA ALA A 373 -11.19 36.05 -2.84
C ALA A 373 -11.91 35.17 -1.78
N ASN A 374 -13.08 34.60 -2.12
CA ASN A 374 -14.00 33.73 -1.32
C ASN A 374 -14.88 34.22 -0.12
#